data_AF-A0A0M3SNH3-F1
#
_entry.id   AF-A0A0M3SNH3-F1
#
_cell.length_a   1.000
_cell.length_b   1.000
_cell.length_c   1.000
_cell.angle_alpha   90.00
_cell.angle_beta   90.00
_cell.angle_gamma   90.00
#
_symmetry.space_group_name_H-M   'P 1'
#
loop_
_entity.id
_entity.type
_entity.pdbx_description
1 polymer ?
#
loop_
_entity_poly.entity_id
_entity_poly.type
_entity_poly.pdbx_seq_one_letter_code
_entity_poly.pdbx_strand_id
1 'polypeptide(L)'
;MAQALSPEELDQKVAELSYEDARSRLVEIVTRLEQGNIPLEDALAMWELGEALARRCESWLEGARERLRVAASPTTDQPADEEVS
;
A
#
# COMPACT_ATOMS: atom_id res chain seq x y z
N MET A 1 26.17 7.13 -16.54
CA MET A 1 25.58 7.39 -15.21
C MET A 1 24.15 6.88 -15.28
N ALA A 2 23.79 5.88 -14.46
CA ALA A 2 22.42 5.37 -14.44
C ALA A 2 21.51 6.48 -13.89
N GLN A 3 20.46 6.83 -14.63
CA GLN A 3 19.47 7.80 -14.15
C GLN A 3 18.70 7.16 -13.00
N ALA A 4 18.67 7.83 -11.84
CA ALA A 4 17.77 7.45 -10.76
C ALA A 4 16.33 7.67 -11.22
N LEU A 5 15.47 6.67 -11.01
CA LEU A 5 14.04 6.77 -11.32
C LEU A 5 13.41 7.78 -10.36
N SER A 6 12.50 8.60 -10.86
CA SER A 6 11.71 9.46 -9.98
C SER A 6 10.75 8.62 -9.11
N PRO A 7 10.33 9.15 -7.94
CA PRO A 7 9.35 8.47 -7.09
C PRO A 7 8.05 8.11 -7.82
N GLU A 8 7.58 8.96 -8.74
CA GLU A 8 6.36 8.72 -9.51
C GLU A 8 6.50 7.54 -10.49
N GLU A 9 7.66 7.40 -11.13
CA GLU A 9 7.96 6.25 -11.99
C GLU A 9 8.04 4.96 -11.19
N LEU A 10 8.57 5.00 -9.97
CA LEU A 10 8.61 3.85 -9.07
C LEU A 10 7.19 3.45 -8.62
N ASP A 11 6.35 4.42 -8.28
CA ASP A 11 4.95 4.20 -7.93
C ASP A 11 4.20 3.55 -9.08
N GLN A 12 4.42 4.02 -10.32
CA GLN A 12 3.81 3.42 -11.50
C GLN A 12 4.28 1.98 -11.74
N LYS A 13 5.56 1.66 -11.48
CA LYS A 13 6.08 0.30 -11.61
C LYS A 13 5.48 -0.70 -10.62
N VAL A 14 5.06 -0.24 -9.44
CA VAL A 14 4.45 -1.10 -8.42
C VAL A 14 2.92 -1.02 -8.40
N ALA A 15 2.33 -0.14 -9.20
CA ALA A 15 0.89 0.14 -9.21
C ALA A 15 0.03 -1.09 -9.54
N GLU A 16 0.55 -2.05 -10.31
CA GLU A 16 -0.18 -3.25 -10.70
C GLU A 16 -0.02 -4.41 -9.70
N LEU A 17 0.86 -4.29 -8.70
CA LEU A 17 1.10 -5.36 -7.74
C LEU A 17 -0.12 -5.60 -6.83
N SER A 18 -0.39 -6.87 -6.55
CA SER A 18 -1.30 -7.26 -5.48
C SER A 18 -0.72 -6.88 -4.12
N TYR A 19 -1.56 -6.85 -3.08
CA TYR A 19 -1.08 -6.59 -1.72
C TYR A 19 -0.01 -7.60 -1.28
N GLU A 20 -0.24 -8.90 -1.50
CA GLU A 20 0.69 -9.95 -1.07
C GLU A 20 2.02 -9.89 -1.85
N ASP A 21 1.99 -9.59 -3.14
CA ASP A 21 3.21 -9.43 -3.94
C ASP A 21 4.01 -8.20 -3.50
N ALA A 22 3.33 -7.07 -3.30
CA ALA A 22 3.96 -5.84 -2.84
C ALA A 22 4.59 -6.03 -1.45
N ARG A 23 3.86 -6.66 -0.53
CA ARG A 23 4.33 -6.98 0.82
C ARG A 23 5.52 -7.93 0.81
N SER A 24 5.46 -9.01 0.03
CA SER A 24 6.53 -10.00 -0.04
C SER A 24 7.82 -9.36 -0.55
N ARG A 25 7.72 -8.57 -1.62
CA ARG A 25 8.88 -7.85 -2.17
C ARG A 25 9.43 -6.80 -1.22
N LEU A 26 8.58 -6.12 -0.45
CA LEU A 26 9.01 -5.18 0.58
C LEU A 26 9.83 -5.89 1.68
N VAL A 27 9.38 -7.06 2.14
CA VAL A 27 10.11 -7.86 3.13
C VAL A 27 11.48 -8.29 2.60
N GLU A 28 11.58 -8.68 1.33
CA GLU A 28 12.86 -9.02 0.70
C GLU A 28 13.83 -7.83 0.67
N ILE A 29 13.33 -6.65 0.32
CA ILE A 29 14.13 -5.41 0.31
C ILE A 29 14.63 -5.09 1.71
N VAL A 30 13.74 -5.07 2.71
CA VAL A 30 14.10 -4.79 4.11
C VAL A 30 15.18 -5.77 4.58
N THR A 31 14.95 -7.07 4.35
CA THR A 31 15.91 -8.12 4.71
C THR A 31 17.29 -7.89 4.09
N ARG A 32 17.34 -7.42 2.84
CA ARG A 32 18.60 -7.16 2.13
C ARG A 32 19.29 -5.89 2.62
N LEU A 33 18.53 -4.83 2.93
CA LEU A 33 19.06 -3.60 3.53
C LEU A 33 19.68 -3.89 4.90
N GLU A 34 19.01 -4.71 5.73
CA GLU A 34 19.47 -5.07 7.08
C GLU A 34 20.77 -5.89 7.10
N GLN A 35 21.07 -6.63 6.03
CA GLN A 35 22.34 -7.36 5.91
C GLN A 35 23.54 -6.41 5.81
N GLY A 36 23.35 -5.14 5.43
CA GLY A 36 24.37 -4.09 5.47
C GLY A 36 25.56 -4.27 4.52
N ASN A 37 25.55 -5.29 3.65
CA ASN A 37 26.66 -5.63 2.75
C ASN A 37 26.33 -5.27 1.29
N ILE A 38 25.81 -4.06 1.07
CA ILE A 38 25.47 -3.51 -0.25
C ILE A 38 26.08 -2.11 -0.43
N PRO A 39 26.50 -1.72 -1.65
CA PRO A 39 26.94 -0.36 -1.95
C PRO A 39 25.86 0.69 -1.62
N LEU A 40 26.29 1.90 -1.25
CA LEU A 40 25.38 3.00 -0.89
C LEU A 40 24.36 3.32 -2.00
N GLU A 41 24.81 3.39 -3.24
CA GLU A 41 23.94 3.69 -4.39
C GLU A 41 22.84 2.63 -4.54
N ASP A 42 23.19 1.35 -4.38
CA ASP A 42 22.23 0.24 -4.42
C ASP A 42 21.29 0.27 -3.21
N ALA A 43 21.81 0.63 -2.03
CA ALA A 43 21.01 0.76 -0.81
C ALA A 43 19.95 1.86 -0.94
N LEU A 44 20.32 3.00 -1.54
CA LEU A 44 19.39 4.11 -1.80
C LEU A 44 18.31 3.69 -2.80
N ALA A 45 18.68 3.06 -3.92
CA ALA A 45 17.70 2.57 -4.90
C ALA A 45 16.75 1.52 -4.31
N MET A 46 17.26 0.63 -3.45
CA MET A 46 16.42 -0.35 -2.73
C MET A 46 15.49 0.34 -1.74
N TRP A 47 15.96 1.35 -1.01
CA TRP A 47 15.13 2.13 -0.10
C TRP A 47 13.99 2.84 -0.85
N GLU A 48 14.27 3.53 -1.95
CA GLU A 48 13.25 4.21 -2.76
C GLU A 48 12.19 3.26 -3.30
N LEU A 49 12.60 2.07 -3.75
CA LEU A 49 11.66 1.02 -4.16
C LEU A 49 10.85 0.47 -2.97
N GLY A 50 11.49 0.32 -1.80
CA GLY A 50 10.82 -0.05 -0.56
C GLY A 50 9.72 0.93 -0.17
N GLU A 51 10.00 2.23 -0.27
CA GLU A 51 9.02 3.30 -0.04
C GLU A 51 7.83 3.23 -1.00
N ALA A 52 8.08 2.97 -2.30
CA ALA A 52 7.01 2.80 -3.28
C ALA A 52 6.13 1.57 -2.97
N LEU A 53 6.74 0.44 -2.59
CA LEU A 53 6.02 -0.76 -2.19
C LEU A 53 5.20 -0.54 -0.91
N ALA A 54 5.74 0.19 0.07
CA ALA A 54 5.02 0.54 1.29
C ALA A 54 3.78 1.39 0.99
N ARG A 55 3.91 2.44 0.15
CA ARG A 55 2.76 3.24 -0.33
C ARG A 55 1.70 2.38 -1.03
N ARG A 56 2.13 1.43 -1.87
CA ARG A 56 1.22 0.49 -2.54
C ARG A 56 0.44 -0.37 -1.54
N CYS A 57 1.11 -0.92 -0.52
CA CYS A 57 0.46 -1.67 0.55
C CYS A 57 -0.55 -0.81 1.32
N GLU A 58 -0.19 0.42 1.65
CA GLU A 58 -1.07 1.35 2.36
C GLU A 58 -2.33 1.66 1.54
N SER A 59 -2.19 1.92 0.23
CA SER A 59 -3.31 2.14 -0.68
C SER A 59 -4.31 0.98 -0.68
N TRP A 60 -3.82 -0.27 -0.70
CA TRP A 60 -4.66 -1.46 -0.59
C TRP A 60 -5.43 -1.51 0.74
N LEU A 61 -4.74 -1.25 1.84
CA LEU A 61 -5.33 -1.28 3.19
C LEU A 61 -6.36 -0.16 3.38
N GLU A 62 -6.12 1.01 2.82
CA GLU A 62 -7.07 2.12 2.85
C GLU A 62 -8.33 1.79 2.04
N GLY A 63 -8.18 1.27 0.82
CA GLY A 63 -9.32 0.82 0.03
C GLY A 63 -10.11 -0.31 0.70
N ALA A 64 -9.46 -1.19 1.48
CA ALA A 64 -10.15 -2.18 2.29
C ALA A 64 -10.92 -1.56 3.46
N ARG A 65 -10.31 -0.61 4.19
CA ARG A 65 -10.94 0.12 5.30
C ARG A 65 -12.18 0.87 4.85
N GLU A 66 -12.11 1.55 3.71
CA GLU A 66 -13.26 2.30 3.18
C GLU A 66 -14.43 1.38 2.82
N ARG A 67 -14.16 0.23 2.19
CA ARG A 67 -15.20 -0.78 1.89
C ARG A 67 -15.89 -1.28 3.16
N LEU A 68 -15.13 -1.51 4.23
CA LEU A 68 -15.71 -1.89 5.53
C LEU A 68 -16.55 -0.77 6.13
N ARG A 69 -16.10 0.49 6.04
CA ARG A 69 -16.85 1.66 6.53
C ARG A 69 -18.20 1.81 5.82
N VAL A 70 -18.22 1.65 4.50
CA VAL A 70 -19.46 1.70 3.70
C VAL A 70 -20.39 0.56 4.08
N ALA A 71 -19.89 -0.67 4.22
CA ALA A 71 -20.70 -1.83 4.60
C ALA A 71 -21.24 -1.75 6.04
N ALA A 72 -20.53 -1.07 6.95
CA ALA A 72 -20.90 -0.91 8.36
C ALA A 72 -21.83 0.28 8.63
N SER A 73 -22.07 1.15 7.64
CA SER A 73 -23.01 2.26 7.79
C SER A 73 -24.43 1.67 7.87
N PRO A 74 -25.19 1.87 8.98
CA PRO A 74 -26.52 1.32 9.07
C PRO A 74 -27.35 1.94 7.96
N THR A 75 -27.93 1.08 7.10
CA THR A 75 -29.02 1.49 6.22
C THR A 75 -30.11 2.09 7.12
N THR A 76 -30.16 3.42 7.19
CA THR A 76 -31.32 4.15 7.71
C THR A 76 -32.43 3.98 6.67
N ASP A 77 -33.02 2.79 6.68
CA ASP A 77 -34.32 2.48 6.12
C ASP A 77 -35.09 1.74 7.21
N GLN A 78 -35.30 2.43 8.33
CA GLN A 78 -36.37 2.09 9.24
C GLN A 78 -37.49 3.07 8.93
N PRO A 79 -38.56 2.65 8.23
CA PRO A 79 -39.76 3.46 8.17
C PRO A 79 -40.28 3.56 9.60
N ALA A 80 -40.27 4.78 10.13
CA ALA A 80 -40.94 5.11 11.37
C ALA A 80 -42.45 5.12 11.10
N ASP A 81 -43.05 3.93 11.02
CA ASP A 81 -44.50 3.76 11.05
C ASP A 81 -44.83 2.63 12.01
N GLU A 82 -45.07 3.00 13.26
CA GLU A 82 -46.11 2.39 14.08
C GLU A 82 -46.50 3.39 15.18
N GLU A 83 -47.31 4.37 14.78
CA GLU A 83 -48.38 4.87 15.64
C GLU A 83 -49.17 3.65 16.16
N VAL A 84 -49.01 3.31 17.44
CA VAL A 84 -49.97 2.46 18.14
C VAL A 84 -50.65 3.31 19.21
N SER A 85 -51.94 3.47 18.98
CA SER A 85 -52.96 4.17 19.77
C SER A 85 -53.04 3.74 21.23
#